data_AF-A0A379SLR8-F1
#
_entry.id   AF-A0A379SLR8-F1
#
_cell.length_a   1.000
_cell.length_b   1.000
_cell.length_c   1.000
_cell.angle_alpha   90.00
_cell.angle_beta   90.00
_cell.angle_gamma   90.00
#
_symmetry.space_group_name_H-M   'P 1'
#
loop_
_entity.id
_entity.type
_entity.pdbx_description
1 polymer ?
#
loop_
_entity_poly.entity_id
_entity_poly.type
_entity_poly.pdbx_seq_one_letter_code
_entity_poly.pdbx_strand_id
1 'polypeptide(L)'
;MTIRYLGKDPQPAHMQNFIKTREDNGGVHLNSGIPNRAFYLAACQIGGYAWEKAGYAWYDTLCDRNLAQNASFADFARLTIAHGEKRSGQTVASAIEQAWKTVGVL
;
A
#
# COMPACT_ATOMS: atom_id res chain seq x y z
N MET A 1 -26.24 13.44 -23.87
CA MET A 1 -26.81 13.06 -22.56
C MET A 1 -26.06 11.82 -22.11
N THR A 2 -25.00 11.95 -21.31
CA THR A 2 -24.18 10.79 -20.88
C THR A 2 -24.68 10.34 -19.51
N ILE A 3 -25.28 9.15 -19.49
CA ILE A 3 -25.77 8.55 -18.25
C ILE A 3 -24.55 8.12 -17.42
N ARG A 4 -24.33 8.74 -16.25
CA ARG A 4 -23.34 8.29 -15.25
C ARG A 4 -24.02 7.34 -14.27
N TYR A 5 -24.17 6.06 -14.62
CA TYR A 5 -24.85 5.05 -13.78
C TYR A 5 -24.09 4.72 -12.47
N LEU A 6 -22.78 5.01 -12.39
CA LEU A 6 -21.91 4.54 -11.30
C LEU A 6 -21.21 5.64 -10.49
N GLY A 7 -21.46 6.93 -10.77
CA GLY A 7 -20.81 8.03 -10.07
C GLY A 7 -19.32 8.25 -10.43
N LYS A 8 -18.58 8.92 -9.55
CA LYS A 8 -17.11 9.13 -9.63
C LYS A 8 -16.47 8.24 -8.57
N ASP A 9 -15.32 7.64 -8.89
CA ASP A 9 -14.52 6.88 -7.93
C ASP A 9 -14.19 7.73 -6.67
N PRO A 10 -14.60 7.26 -5.47
CA PRO A 10 -14.40 7.99 -4.23
C PRO A 10 -13.05 7.73 -3.55
N GLN A 11 -12.21 6.80 -4.05
CA GLN A 11 -11.00 6.38 -3.34
C GLN A 11 -9.96 7.51 -3.21
N PRO A 12 -9.48 7.84 -1.99
CA PRO A 12 -8.37 8.75 -1.81
C PRO A 12 -7.03 8.09 -2.20
N ALA A 13 -6.14 8.90 -2.76
CA ALA A 13 -4.78 8.50 -3.12
C ALA A 13 -3.73 8.81 -2.01
N HIS A 14 -4.15 9.43 -0.90
CA HIS A 14 -3.26 9.92 0.17
C HIS A 14 -3.97 9.91 1.53
N MET A 15 -3.23 9.63 2.61
CA MET A 15 -3.73 9.56 3.98
C MET A 15 -4.37 10.85 4.51
N GLN A 16 -3.95 12.01 3.99
CA GLN A 16 -4.58 13.28 4.35
C GLN A 16 -6.08 13.32 4.02
N ASN A 17 -6.51 12.52 3.05
CA ASN A 17 -7.89 12.40 2.59
C ASN A 17 -8.53 11.09 3.07
N PHE A 18 -7.95 10.42 4.07
CA PHE A 18 -8.49 9.18 4.62
C PHE A 18 -9.94 9.39 5.08
N ILE A 19 -10.84 8.56 4.60
CA ILE A 19 -12.26 8.66 4.89
C ILE A 19 -12.54 7.95 6.21
N LYS A 20 -12.88 8.73 7.24
CA LYS A 20 -13.34 8.21 8.54
C LYS A 20 -14.84 7.96 8.48
N THR A 21 -15.25 6.70 8.42
CA THR A 21 -16.66 6.30 8.36
C THR A 21 -16.91 5.00 9.13
N ARG A 22 -18.18 4.70 9.41
CA ARG A 22 -18.64 3.37 9.87
C ARG A 22 -19.24 2.53 8.75
N GLU A 23 -19.54 3.15 7.63
CA GLU A 23 -19.99 2.45 6.41
C GLU A 23 -18.85 1.60 5.84
N ASP A 24 -19.18 0.68 4.93
CA ASP A 24 -18.17 -0.12 4.22
C ASP A 24 -17.15 -0.79 5.17
N ASN A 25 -17.64 -1.30 6.30
CA ASN A 25 -16.84 -1.92 7.36
C ASN A 25 -15.67 -1.02 7.86
N GLY A 26 -15.89 0.30 7.89
CA GLY A 26 -14.84 1.27 8.21
C GLY A 26 -14.12 1.85 6.98
N GLY A 27 -14.72 1.74 5.79
CA GLY A 27 -14.15 2.22 4.54
C GLY A 27 -13.07 1.32 3.97
N VAL A 28 -13.22 -0.01 4.05
CA VAL A 28 -12.21 -0.96 3.56
C VAL A 28 -12.03 -0.87 2.04
N HIS A 29 -13.11 -0.72 1.28
CA HIS A 29 -13.04 -0.48 -0.16
C HIS A 29 -12.71 0.98 -0.43
N LEU A 30 -13.26 1.92 0.35
CA LEU A 30 -12.99 3.35 0.18
C LEU A 30 -11.51 3.69 0.32
N ASN A 31 -10.81 3.22 1.34
CA ASN A 31 -9.44 3.64 1.65
C ASN A 31 -8.34 2.75 1.03
N SER A 32 -8.70 1.66 0.34
CA SER A 32 -7.73 0.73 -0.27
C SER A 32 -6.88 1.35 -1.40
N GLY A 33 -7.32 2.46 -1.99
CA GLY A 33 -6.54 3.22 -2.97
C GLY A 33 -5.17 3.72 -2.42
N ILE A 34 -5.08 3.98 -1.11
CA ILE A 34 -3.87 4.44 -0.45
C ILE A 34 -2.75 3.38 -0.49
N PRO A 35 -2.94 2.15 0.05
CA PRO A 35 -1.94 1.09 -0.05
C PRO A 35 -1.74 0.60 -1.49
N ASN A 36 -2.77 0.63 -2.35
CA ASN A 36 -2.62 0.29 -3.78
C ASN A 36 -1.65 1.24 -4.47
N ARG A 37 -1.77 2.54 -4.22
CA ARG A 37 -0.85 3.55 -4.78
C ARG A 37 0.57 3.37 -4.22
N ALA A 38 0.73 3.00 -2.96
CA ALA A 38 2.05 2.71 -2.40
C ALA A 38 2.73 1.52 -3.11
N PHE A 39 2.00 0.42 -3.36
CA PHE A 39 2.54 -0.70 -4.12
C PHE A 39 2.93 -0.30 -5.55
N TYR A 40 2.05 0.43 -6.25
CA TYR A 40 2.33 0.94 -7.59
C TYR A 40 3.60 1.78 -7.65
N LEU A 41 3.74 2.76 -6.75
CA LEU A 41 4.91 3.64 -6.71
C LEU A 41 6.19 2.87 -6.40
N ALA A 42 6.14 1.93 -5.44
CA ALA A 42 7.30 1.09 -5.12
C ALA A 42 7.71 0.23 -6.33
N ALA A 43 6.76 -0.45 -6.97
CA ALA A 43 7.03 -1.28 -8.14
C ALA A 43 7.62 -0.48 -9.31
N CYS A 44 7.07 0.72 -9.59
CA CYS A 44 7.60 1.61 -10.61
C CYS A 44 9.03 2.09 -10.30
N GLN A 45 9.31 2.44 -9.05
CA GLN A 45 10.64 2.91 -8.64
C GLN A 45 11.69 1.79 -8.65
N ILE A 46 11.30 0.56 -8.28
CA ILE A 46 12.19 -0.61 -8.28
C ILE A 46 12.49 -1.07 -9.72
N GLY A 47 11.49 -0.99 -10.62
CA GLY A 47 11.60 -1.42 -12.00
C GLY A 47 11.67 -2.93 -12.19
N GLY A 48 11.77 -3.37 -13.45
CA GLY A 48 11.71 -4.78 -13.83
C GLY A 48 10.33 -5.38 -13.65
N TYR A 49 10.26 -6.69 -13.40
CA TYR A 49 9.00 -7.36 -13.15
C TYR A 49 8.55 -7.15 -11.70
N ALA A 50 7.36 -6.56 -11.53
CA ALA A 50 6.86 -6.15 -10.21
C ALA A 50 6.80 -7.31 -9.19
N TRP A 51 6.57 -8.54 -9.64
CA TRP A 51 6.48 -9.73 -8.77
C TRP A 51 7.83 -10.17 -8.19
N GLU A 52 8.96 -9.81 -8.79
CA GLU A 52 10.28 -10.32 -8.38
C GLU A 52 10.85 -9.65 -7.13
N LYS A 53 10.44 -8.40 -6.85
CA LYS A 53 10.96 -7.61 -5.72
C LYS A 53 9.84 -7.01 -4.88
N ALA A 54 9.05 -6.08 -5.46
CA ALA A 54 7.93 -5.47 -4.76
C ALA A 54 6.88 -6.52 -4.34
N GLY A 55 6.51 -7.41 -5.27
CA GLY A 55 5.56 -8.49 -5.02
C GLY A 55 6.01 -9.41 -3.90
N TYR A 56 7.28 -9.84 -3.89
CA TYR A 56 7.79 -10.67 -2.80
C TYR A 56 7.86 -9.93 -1.46
N ALA A 57 8.19 -8.63 -1.43
CA ALA A 57 8.15 -7.87 -0.17
C ALA A 57 6.73 -7.84 0.43
N TRP A 58 5.70 -7.66 -0.40
CA TRP A 58 4.29 -7.73 0.02
C TRP A 58 3.86 -9.14 0.43
N TYR A 59 4.26 -10.16 -0.34
CA TYR A 59 3.91 -11.55 -0.07
C TYR A 59 4.56 -12.05 1.22
N ASP A 60 5.85 -11.77 1.42
CA ASP A 60 6.57 -12.14 2.64
C ASP A 60 5.98 -11.42 3.86
N THR A 61 5.53 -10.17 3.70
CA THR A 61 4.80 -9.44 4.75
C THR A 61 3.47 -10.11 5.11
N LEU A 62 2.70 -10.57 4.11
CA LEU A 62 1.45 -11.31 4.34
C LEU A 62 1.69 -12.65 5.07
N CYS A 63 2.82 -13.30 4.81
CA CYS A 63 3.21 -14.55 5.46
C CYS A 63 3.92 -14.35 6.82
N ASP A 64 4.19 -13.11 7.24
CA ASP A 64 4.86 -12.81 8.49
C ASP A 64 3.92 -13.03 9.69
N ARG A 65 4.35 -13.84 10.65
CA ARG A 65 3.60 -14.10 11.88
C ARG A 65 3.49 -12.86 12.79
N ASN A 66 4.34 -11.86 12.57
CA ASN A 66 4.28 -10.58 13.26
C ASN A 66 3.23 -9.63 12.67
N LEU A 67 2.65 -9.94 11.50
CA LEU A 67 1.54 -9.17 10.96
C LEU A 67 0.26 -9.47 11.77
N ALA A 68 -0.12 -8.54 12.63
CA ALA A 68 -1.34 -8.64 13.42
C ALA A 68 -2.60 -8.64 12.52
N GLN A 69 -3.64 -9.36 12.93
CA GLN A 69 -4.93 -9.41 12.21
C GLN A 69 -5.62 -8.04 12.11
N ASN A 70 -5.27 -7.11 12.99
CA ASN A 70 -5.77 -5.73 13.02
C ASN A 70 -4.66 -4.70 12.70
N ALA A 71 -3.64 -5.09 11.94
CA ALA A 71 -2.53 -4.23 11.55
C ALA A 71 -3.02 -2.95 10.85
N SER A 72 -2.42 -1.82 11.22
CA SER A 72 -2.63 -0.54 10.51
C SER A 72 -1.83 -0.49 9.21
N PHE A 73 -2.09 0.51 8.37
CA PHE A 73 -1.26 0.78 7.20
C PHE A 73 0.21 1.01 7.57
N ALA A 74 0.48 1.67 8.70
CA ALA A 74 1.85 1.93 9.15
C ALA A 74 2.56 0.64 9.62
N ASP A 75 1.82 -0.29 10.24
CA ASP A 75 2.37 -1.61 10.62
C ASP A 75 2.76 -2.41 9.38
N PHE A 76 1.85 -2.49 8.39
CA PHE A 76 2.12 -3.17 7.13
C PHE A 76 3.28 -2.51 6.38
N ALA A 77 3.33 -1.17 6.33
CA ALA A 77 4.41 -0.43 5.71
C ALA A 77 5.79 -0.80 6.28
N ARG A 78 5.92 -0.79 7.61
CA ARG A 78 7.18 -1.17 8.29
C ARG A 78 7.63 -2.59 7.94
N LEU A 79 6.69 -3.55 7.92
CA LEU A 79 7.01 -4.94 7.57
C LEU A 79 7.43 -5.07 6.09
N THR A 80 6.77 -4.37 5.17
CA THR A 80 7.18 -4.40 3.75
C THR A 80 8.58 -3.84 3.52
N ILE A 81 8.98 -2.81 4.26
CA ILE A 81 10.35 -2.27 4.20
C ILE A 81 11.34 -3.31 4.71
N ALA A 82 11.07 -3.93 5.87
CA ALA A 82 11.94 -4.94 6.47
C ALA A 82 12.12 -6.17 5.57
N HIS A 83 11.03 -6.69 4.99
CA HIS A 83 11.10 -7.83 4.06
C HIS A 83 11.77 -7.46 2.73
N GLY A 84 11.51 -6.26 2.21
CA GLY A 84 12.17 -5.74 1.02
C GLY A 84 13.68 -5.61 1.20
N GLU A 85 14.13 -5.09 2.35
CA GLU A 85 15.55 -5.02 2.72
C GLU A 85 16.17 -6.41 2.81
N LYS A 86 15.55 -7.29 3.59
CA LYS A 86 16.03 -8.65 3.82
C LYS A 86 16.22 -9.44 2.53
N ARG A 87 15.30 -9.28 1.57
CA ARG A 87 15.29 -10.08 0.34
C ARG A 87 16.05 -9.45 -0.82
N SER A 88 16.07 -8.12 -0.91
CA SER A 88 16.53 -7.42 -2.12
C SER A 88 17.43 -6.21 -1.83
N GLY A 89 17.79 -6.00 -0.56
CA GLY A 89 18.75 -5.00 -0.12
C GLY A 89 18.17 -3.59 0.06
N GLN A 90 19.03 -2.70 0.58
CA GLN A 90 18.66 -1.36 1.03
C GLN A 90 17.98 -0.51 -0.06
N THR A 91 18.40 -0.61 -1.33
CA THR A 91 17.80 0.18 -2.42
C THR A 91 16.31 -0.13 -2.60
N VAL A 92 15.92 -1.39 -2.49
CA VAL A 92 14.50 -1.80 -2.58
C VAL A 92 13.74 -1.33 -1.35
N ALA A 93 14.31 -1.49 -0.15
CA ALA A 93 13.72 -1.02 1.09
C ALA A 93 13.43 0.50 1.04
N SER A 94 14.40 1.29 0.58
CA SER A 94 14.24 2.74 0.43
C SER A 94 13.18 3.11 -0.61
N ALA A 95 13.06 2.38 -1.72
CA ALA A 95 11.99 2.62 -2.70
C ALA A 95 10.59 2.35 -2.10
N ILE A 96 10.45 1.27 -1.33
CA ILE A 96 9.21 0.93 -0.62
C ILE A 96 8.89 1.99 0.43
N GLU A 97 9.87 2.41 1.23
CA GLU A 97 9.70 3.46 2.24
C GLU A 97 9.24 4.78 1.61
N GLN A 98 9.88 5.22 0.52
CA GLN A 98 9.50 6.45 -0.17
C GLN A 98 8.09 6.37 -0.74
N ALA A 99 7.66 5.21 -1.24
CA ALA A 99 6.30 5.01 -1.72
C ALA A 99 5.26 5.18 -0.58
N TRP A 100 5.53 4.62 0.60
CA TRP A 100 4.66 4.78 1.78
C TRP A 100 4.63 6.23 2.30
N LYS A 101 5.76 6.92 2.32
CA LYS A 101 5.83 8.36 2.63
C LYS A 101 5.04 9.20 1.63
N THR A 102 5.12 8.86 0.34
CA THR A 102 4.42 9.57 -0.75
C THR A 102 2.89 9.46 -0.67
N VAL A 103 2.37 8.43 0.00
CA VAL A 103 0.93 8.31 0.29
C VAL A 103 0.56 8.78 1.70
N GLY A 104 1.53 9.30 2.48
CA GLY A 104 1.34 9.89 3.80
C GLY A 104 1.10 8.88 4.92
N VAL A 105 1.54 7.63 4.75
CA VAL A 105 1.39 6.58 5.78
C VAL A 105 2.55 6.60 6.78
N LEU A 106 3.75 6.98 6.33
CA LEU A 106 4.96 7.14 7.14
C LEU A 106 5.39 8.60 7.23
#